data_AF-A0A318Y8Y4-F1
#
_entry.id   AF-A0A318Y8Y4-F1
#
_cell.length_a   1.000
_cell.length_b   1.000
_cell.length_c   1.000
_cell.angle_alpha   90.00
_cell.angle_beta   90.00
_cell.angle_gamma   90.00
#
_symmetry.space_group_name_H-M   'P 1'
#
loop_
_entity.id
_entity.type
_entity.pdbx_description
1 polymer ?
#
loop_
_entity_poly.entity_id
_entity_poly.type
_entity_poly.pdbx_seq_one_letter_code
_entity_poly.pdbx_strand_id
1 'polypeptide(L)'
;MLSQRILARRLPQVAARYTAPRASFSQVRSLKAAEVDDPLQNNNYQNPPRVKRAFRDPYGDWWDKQERRNFGEPVHEENEILGVFSPEQYTHVTARKGLLQVGAFVVTFLGLCGVVSMFYPDKPSVPKTYPDGLEKELGGPGAAPARKSDEASW
;
A
#
# COMPACT_ATOMS: atom_id res chain seq x y z
N MET A 1 -46.54 -42.29 -0.32
CA MET A 1 -45.69 -42.52 0.86
C MET A 1 -44.41 -43.19 0.41
N LEU A 2 -43.26 -42.52 0.52
CA LEU A 2 -41.98 -43.09 1.00
C LEU A 2 -40.88 -42.04 0.86
N SER A 3 -40.25 -41.80 2.00
CA SER A 3 -39.19 -40.83 2.26
C SER A 3 -37.84 -41.38 1.77
N GLN A 4 -37.03 -40.54 1.13
CA GLN A 4 -35.58 -40.79 1.03
C GLN A 4 -34.83 -39.59 1.58
N ARG A 5 -34.43 -39.70 2.85
CA ARG A 5 -33.43 -38.85 3.49
C ARG A 5 -32.05 -39.41 3.15
N ILE A 6 -31.27 -38.69 2.35
CA ILE A 6 -29.87 -39.03 2.10
C ILE A 6 -29.02 -38.43 3.22
N LEU A 7 -28.44 -39.31 4.02
CA LEU A 7 -27.57 -39.02 5.15
C LEU A 7 -26.16 -38.69 4.63
N ALA A 8 -25.73 -37.43 4.68
CA ALA A 8 -24.35 -37.05 4.35
C ALA A 8 -23.40 -37.44 5.50
N ARG A 9 -22.64 -38.52 5.31
CA ARG A 9 -21.65 -39.02 6.27
C ARG A 9 -20.32 -38.28 6.04
N ARG A 10 -19.92 -37.38 6.93
CA ARG A 10 -18.58 -36.75 6.92
C ARG A 10 -17.50 -37.80 7.21
N LEU A 11 -16.45 -37.87 6.38
CA LEU A 11 -15.25 -38.67 6.63
C LEU A 11 -14.31 -37.92 7.61
N PRO A 12 -13.71 -38.59 8.61
CA PRO A 12 -12.70 -37.99 9.45
C PRO A 12 -11.37 -37.85 8.69
N GLN A 13 -10.88 -36.62 8.50
CA GLN A 13 -9.52 -36.39 8.06
C GLN A 13 -8.56 -36.66 9.23
N VAL A 14 -7.95 -37.84 9.24
CA VAL A 14 -6.84 -38.14 10.14
C VAL A 14 -5.58 -37.50 9.56
N ALA A 15 -5.13 -36.40 10.16
CA ALA A 15 -3.85 -35.80 9.83
C ALA A 15 -2.71 -36.72 10.35
N ALA A 16 -2.06 -37.43 9.43
CA ALA A 16 -0.85 -38.19 9.75
C ALA A 16 0.28 -37.22 10.13
N ARG A 17 0.60 -37.12 11.42
CA ARG A 17 1.79 -36.43 11.90
C ARG A 17 2.99 -37.34 11.69
N TYR A 18 3.71 -37.16 10.59
CA TYR A 18 5.00 -37.81 10.40
C TYR A 18 6.04 -37.12 11.28
N THR A 19 6.40 -37.73 12.41
CA THR A 19 7.62 -37.38 13.15
C THR A 19 8.81 -37.96 12.40
N ALA A 20 9.40 -37.17 11.50
CA ALA A 20 10.65 -37.56 10.84
C ALA A 20 11.78 -37.61 11.89
N PRO A 21 12.52 -38.72 12.02
CA PRO A 21 13.66 -38.78 12.93
C PRO A 21 14.78 -37.86 12.40
N ARG A 22 15.09 -36.80 13.16
CA ARG A 22 16.27 -35.98 12.90
C ARG A 22 17.51 -36.80 13.29
N ALA A 23 18.43 -36.97 12.34
CA ALA A 23 19.72 -37.59 12.55
C ALA A 23 20.53 -36.85 13.64
N SER A 24 20.91 -37.54 14.72
CA SER A 24 21.66 -36.96 15.85
C SER A 24 23.05 -36.43 15.49
N PHE A 25 23.58 -36.82 14.32
CA PHE A 25 24.91 -36.45 13.86
C PHE A 25 24.97 -35.09 13.13
N SER A 26 23.83 -34.44 12.88
CA SER A 26 23.80 -33.07 12.32
C SER A 26 23.82 -31.97 13.38
N GLN A 27 24.05 -32.29 14.66
CA GLN A 27 24.47 -31.30 15.64
C GLN A 27 25.95 -30.97 15.42
N VAL A 28 26.24 -30.31 14.29
CA VAL A 28 27.40 -29.42 14.25
C VAL A 28 27.11 -28.42 15.36
N ARG A 29 27.86 -28.50 16.47
CA ARG A 29 27.92 -27.42 17.45
C ARG A 29 28.17 -26.17 16.63
N SER A 30 27.14 -25.35 16.43
CA SER A 30 27.33 -23.96 16.15
C SER A 30 28.22 -23.49 17.29
N LEU A 31 29.51 -23.34 16.99
CA LEU A 31 30.40 -22.61 17.87
C LEU A 31 29.66 -21.29 18.03
N LYS A 32 29.11 -21.06 19.23
CA LYS A 32 28.61 -19.75 19.60
C LYS A 32 29.80 -18.85 19.33
N ALA A 33 29.78 -18.15 18.19
CA ALA A 33 30.67 -17.03 17.98
C ALA A 33 30.56 -16.23 19.27
N ALA A 34 31.70 -15.88 19.87
CA ALA A 34 31.70 -14.96 21.00
C ALA A 34 30.68 -13.87 20.64
N GLU A 35 29.61 -13.80 21.42
CA GLU A 35 28.45 -12.98 21.13
C GLU A 35 28.95 -11.55 21.30
N VAL A 36 29.60 -11.05 20.24
CA VAL A 36 29.94 -9.65 20.10
C VAL A 36 28.58 -9.00 20.17
N ASP A 37 28.32 -8.34 21.28
CA ASP A 37 27.14 -7.53 21.50
C ASP A 37 27.23 -6.36 20.52
N ASP A 38 26.91 -6.67 19.27
CA ASP A 38 26.88 -5.78 18.13
C ASP A 38 25.39 -5.48 17.90
N PRO A 39 24.84 -4.46 18.58
CA PRO A 39 23.41 -4.13 18.49
C PRO A 39 22.99 -3.77 17.06
N LEU A 40 23.94 -3.42 16.19
CA LEU A 40 23.71 -3.11 14.78
C LEU A 40 24.03 -4.29 13.85
N GLN A 41 24.63 -5.36 14.36
CA GLN A 41 25.07 -6.55 13.60
C GLN A 41 25.92 -6.20 12.36
N ASN A 42 26.71 -5.13 12.47
CA ASN A 42 27.49 -4.56 11.38
C ASN A 42 28.95 -5.05 11.31
N ASN A 43 29.35 -6.00 12.17
CA ASN A 43 30.70 -6.57 12.21
C ASN A 43 31.82 -5.52 12.38
N ASN A 44 31.62 -4.54 13.27
CA ASN A 44 32.52 -3.39 13.46
C ASN A 44 32.70 -2.53 12.20
N TYR A 45 31.71 -2.51 11.30
CA TYR A 45 31.72 -1.57 10.19
C TYR A 45 31.68 -0.14 10.72
N GLN A 46 32.53 0.73 10.17
CA GLN A 46 32.56 2.13 10.57
C GLN A 46 31.27 2.82 10.10
N ASN A 47 30.33 3.03 11.02
CA ASN A 47 29.05 3.66 10.73
C ASN A 47 29.08 5.16 11.08
N PRO A 48 29.27 6.07 10.11
CA PRO A 48 29.20 7.51 10.35
C PRO A 48 27.79 7.96 10.78
N PRO A 49 27.59 9.22 11.23
CA PRO A 49 26.27 9.71 11.59
C PRO A 49 25.24 9.64 10.46
N ARG A 50 23.99 9.33 10.82
CA ARG A 50 22.86 9.19 9.90
C ARG A 50 22.40 10.54 9.34
N VAL A 51 23.05 11.00 8.26
CA VAL A 51 22.75 12.28 7.60
C VAL A 51 22.49 12.07 6.12
N LYS A 52 21.34 12.54 5.63
CA LYS A 52 21.03 12.49 4.19
C LYS A 52 21.97 13.42 3.42
N ARG A 53 22.55 12.91 2.33
CA ARG A 53 23.52 13.63 1.51
C ARG A 53 22.96 14.89 0.86
N ALA A 54 21.65 14.90 0.58
CA ALA A 54 20.93 16.08 0.08
C ALA A 54 21.01 17.29 1.02
N PHE A 55 21.33 17.11 2.32
CA PHE A 55 21.53 18.20 3.27
C PHE A 55 22.99 18.65 3.42
N ARG A 56 23.94 17.96 2.78
CA ARG A 56 25.32 18.45 2.72
C ARG A 56 25.40 19.71 1.86
N ASP A 57 26.42 20.51 2.10
CA ASP A 57 26.66 21.74 1.33
C ASP A 57 26.66 21.47 -0.19
N PRO A 58 25.71 22.01 -0.96
CA PRO A 58 25.66 21.81 -2.41
C PRO A 58 26.82 22.49 -3.15
N TYR A 59 27.49 23.47 -2.54
CA TYR A 59 28.60 24.21 -3.13
C TYR A 59 29.98 23.69 -2.69
N GLY A 60 30.00 22.63 -1.87
CA GLY A 60 31.24 22.02 -1.39
C GLY A 60 32.09 21.44 -2.53
N ASP A 61 33.41 21.44 -2.33
CA ASP A 61 34.34 20.85 -3.30
C ASP A 61 34.42 19.32 -3.21
N TRP A 62 33.30 18.65 -3.48
CA TRP A 62 33.20 17.19 -3.44
C TRP A 62 33.92 16.52 -4.61
N TRP A 63 34.52 15.35 -4.38
CA TRP A 63 35.06 14.49 -5.45
C TRP A 63 33.96 13.98 -6.38
N ASP A 64 32.88 13.45 -5.79
CA ASP A 64 31.64 13.12 -6.49
C ASP A 64 30.65 14.27 -6.27
N LYS A 65 30.49 15.12 -7.28
CA LYS A 65 29.59 16.29 -7.24
C LYS A 65 28.12 15.90 -7.14
N GLN A 66 27.73 14.76 -7.71
CA GLN A 66 26.33 14.36 -7.78
C GLN A 66 25.84 13.82 -6.43
N GLU A 67 26.65 12.97 -5.81
CA GLU A 67 26.35 12.37 -4.51
C GLU A 67 26.86 13.20 -3.32
N ARG A 68 27.59 14.29 -3.56
CA ARG A 68 28.21 15.14 -2.52
C ARG A 68 29.10 14.34 -1.57
N ARG A 69 30.02 13.55 -2.15
CA ARG A 69 30.89 12.59 -1.45
C ARG A 69 32.35 12.76 -1.84
N ASN A 70 33.26 12.56 -0.87
CA ASN A 70 34.69 12.47 -1.11
C ASN A 70 35.17 11.02 -1.26
N PHE A 71 36.26 10.83 -2.03
CA PHE A 71 36.89 9.53 -2.17
C PHE A 71 37.45 9.05 -0.82
N GLY A 72 37.20 7.79 -0.47
CA GLY A 72 37.67 7.18 0.79
C GLY A 72 36.89 7.61 2.04
N GLU A 73 35.84 8.43 1.94
CA GLU A 73 34.99 8.73 3.10
C GLU A 73 34.22 7.47 3.56
N PRO A 74 34.10 7.21 4.88
CA PRO A 74 33.22 6.17 5.39
C PRO A 74 31.78 6.40 4.95
N VAL A 75 31.10 5.32 4.56
CA VAL A 75 29.72 5.35 4.07
C VAL A 75 28.81 4.82 5.18
N HIS A 76 27.67 5.46 5.41
CA HIS A 76 26.68 4.97 6.37
C HIS A 76 26.11 3.63 5.89
N GLU A 77 25.75 2.72 6.79
CA GLU A 77 25.21 1.41 6.40
C GLU A 77 23.96 1.54 5.52
N GLU A 78 23.00 2.39 5.92
CA GLU A 78 21.79 2.75 5.16
C GLU A 78 21.99 3.80 4.04
N ASN A 79 23.14 3.79 3.35
CA ASN A 79 23.43 4.83 2.36
C ASN A 79 22.45 4.84 1.18
N GLU A 80 21.76 3.74 0.90
CA GLU A 80 20.69 3.65 -0.10
C GLU A 80 19.50 4.55 0.24
N ILE A 81 19.20 4.77 1.52
CA ILE A 81 18.14 5.68 1.98
C ILE A 81 18.70 7.10 2.19
N LEU A 82 19.98 7.23 2.53
CA LEU A 82 20.62 8.53 2.78
C LEU A 82 21.25 9.17 1.53
N GLY A 83 21.23 8.46 0.39
CA GLY A 83 21.73 8.91 -0.90
C GLY A 83 21.07 10.20 -1.40
N VAL A 84 21.67 10.84 -2.40
CA VAL A 84 21.02 11.99 -3.07
C VAL A 84 19.84 11.50 -3.92
N PHE A 85 19.94 10.31 -4.49
CA PHE A 85 18.88 9.69 -5.30
C PHE A 85 17.73 9.07 -4.52
N SER A 86 17.77 9.09 -3.18
CA SER A 86 16.67 8.60 -2.36
C SER A 86 15.55 9.65 -2.24
N PRO A 87 14.32 9.25 -1.87
CA PRO A 87 13.18 10.16 -1.75
C PRO A 87 13.49 11.42 -0.94
N GLU A 88 13.06 12.58 -1.46
CA GLU A 88 13.44 13.87 -0.89
C GLU A 88 12.89 14.09 0.52
N GLN A 89 13.74 14.62 1.42
CA GLN A 89 13.35 14.88 2.80
C GLN A 89 13.04 16.36 2.98
N TYR A 90 11.76 16.68 3.16
CA TYR A 90 11.30 18.04 3.41
C TYR A 90 11.47 18.43 4.89
N THR A 91 12.05 19.60 5.15
CA THR A 91 12.35 20.10 6.52
C THR A 91 11.48 21.28 6.96
N HIS A 92 10.75 21.92 6.04
CA HIS A 92 9.94 23.10 6.33
C HIS A 92 8.72 22.79 7.21
N VAL A 93 8.21 21.55 7.19
CA VAL A 93 7.07 21.09 7.99
C VAL A 93 7.31 19.66 8.48
N THR A 94 6.98 19.37 9.75
CA THR A 94 7.04 18.00 10.29
C THR A 94 6.01 17.10 9.63
N ALA A 95 6.32 15.83 9.38
CA ALA A 95 5.41 14.87 8.74
C ALA A 95 4.00 14.83 9.35
N ARG A 96 3.88 14.87 10.69
CA ARG A 96 2.60 14.88 11.40
C ARG A 96 1.74 16.11 11.05
N LYS A 97 2.36 17.28 10.98
CA LYS A 97 1.68 18.53 10.58
C LYS A 97 1.29 18.50 9.10
N GLY A 98 2.17 17.99 8.23
CA GLY A 98 1.88 17.85 6.80
C GLY A 98 0.68 16.94 6.55
N LEU A 99 0.62 15.79 7.23
CA LEU A 99 -0.52 14.87 7.14
C LEU A 99 -1.82 15.53 7.64
N LEU A 100 -1.75 16.28 8.75
CA LEU A 100 -2.90 17.01 9.26
C LEU A 100 -3.40 18.05 8.26
N GLN A 101 -2.50 18.84 7.65
CA GLN A 101 -2.86 19.87 6.68
C GLN A 101 -3.51 19.28 5.43
N VAL A 102 -2.92 18.22 4.86
CA VAL A 102 -3.48 17.53 3.69
C VAL A 102 -4.82 16.88 4.03
N GLY A 103 -4.92 16.21 5.19
CA GLY A 103 -6.16 15.60 5.65
C GLY A 103 -7.26 16.63 5.88
N ALA A 104 -6.95 17.77 6.51
CA ALA A 104 -7.89 18.86 6.72
C ALA A 104 -8.37 19.43 5.38
N PHE A 105 -7.48 19.63 4.41
CA PHE A 105 -7.86 20.08 3.06
C PHE A 105 -8.83 19.10 2.40
N VAL A 106 -8.50 17.80 2.37
CA VAL A 106 -9.35 16.78 1.73
C VAL A 106 -10.72 16.71 2.40
N VAL A 107 -10.77 16.67 3.74
CA VAL A 107 -12.03 16.60 4.49
C VAL A 107 -12.88 17.84 4.29
N THR A 108 -12.28 19.04 4.31
CA THR A 108 -13.03 20.28 4.11
C THR A 108 -13.55 20.41 2.68
N PHE A 109 -12.73 20.09 1.69
CA PHE A 109 -13.12 20.13 0.28
C PHE A 109 -14.24 19.12 -0.01
N LEU A 110 -14.05 17.85 0.33
CA LEU A 110 -15.07 16.81 0.10
C LEU A 110 -16.31 17.03 0.96
N GLY A 111 -16.14 17.53 2.19
CA GLY A 111 -17.25 17.92 3.05
C GLY A 111 -18.12 19.01 2.42
N LEU A 112 -17.49 20.05 1.85
CA LEU A 112 -18.21 21.08 1.11
C LEU A 112 -18.92 20.50 -0.12
N CYS A 113 -18.26 19.67 -0.92
CA CYS A 113 -18.90 19.00 -2.06
C CYS A 113 -20.12 18.17 -1.63
N GLY A 114 -20.00 17.43 -0.52
CA GLY A 114 -21.11 16.65 0.04
C GLY A 114 -22.28 17.52 0.49
N VAL A 115 -22.01 18.61 1.21
CA VAL A 115 -23.04 19.57 1.62
C VAL A 115 -23.72 20.18 0.39
N VAL A 116 -22.96 20.64 -0.60
CA VAL A 116 -23.53 21.18 -1.85
C VAL A 116 -24.40 20.12 -2.52
N SER A 117 -23.93 18.89 -2.65
CA SER A 117 -24.69 17.78 -3.24
C SER A 117 -26.02 17.50 -2.54
N MET A 118 -26.12 17.71 -1.23
CA MET A 118 -27.36 17.49 -0.47
C MET A 118 -28.38 18.61 -0.66
N PHE A 119 -27.92 19.84 -0.90
CA PHE A 119 -28.79 21.03 -1.01
C PHE A 119 -28.96 21.52 -2.44
N TYR A 120 -28.25 20.94 -3.41
CA TYR A 120 -28.37 21.32 -4.80
C TYR A 120 -29.75 20.95 -5.34
N PRO A 121 -30.49 21.88 -5.96
CA PRO A 121 -31.81 21.58 -6.48
C PRO A 121 -31.74 20.59 -7.63
N ASP A 122 -32.75 19.73 -7.72
CA ASP A 122 -32.90 18.84 -8.86
C ASP A 122 -33.06 19.62 -10.16
N LYS A 123 -32.64 19.00 -11.26
CA LYS A 123 -32.79 19.60 -12.58
C LYS A 123 -34.28 19.80 -12.89
N PRO A 124 -34.70 20.99 -13.38
CA PRO A 124 -36.08 21.24 -13.78
C PRO A 124 -36.39 20.64 -15.15
N SER A 125 -36.02 19.37 -15.36
CA SER A 125 -36.27 18.65 -16.61
C SER A 125 -36.55 17.18 -16.33
N VAL A 126 -37.56 16.65 -17.03
CA VAL A 126 -37.85 15.22 -17.00
C VAL A 126 -36.70 14.49 -17.71
N PRO A 127 -36.17 13.39 -17.12
CA PRO A 127 -35.15 12.58 -17.79
C PRO A 127 -35.63 12.09 -19.16
N LYS A 128 -34.76 12.13 -20.15
CA LYS A 128 -35.07 11.67 -21.50
C LYS A 128 -35.45 10.18 -21.47
N THR A 129 -36.59 9.86 -22.07
CA THR A 129 -37.07 8.50 -22.25
C THR A 129 -37.00 8.09 -23.72
N TYR A 130 -36.92 6.78 -23.94
CA TYR A 130 -36.89 6.16 -25.26
C TYR A 130 -37.95 5.06 -25.38
N PRO A 131 -38.56 4.88 -26.57
CA PRO A 131 -39.45 3.75 -26.81
C PRO A 131 -38.70 2.44 -26.60
N ASP A 132 -39.34 1.49 -25.92
CA ASP A 132 -38.80 0.16 -25.56
C ASP A 132 -37.45 0.17 -24.82
N GLY A 133 -36.98 1.33 -24.35
CA GLY A 133 -35.70 1.46 -23.65
C GLY A 133 -34.49 1.19 -24.54
N LEU A 134 -34.65 1.33 -25.86
CA LEU A 134 -33.63 1.00 -26.86
C LEU A 134 -33.10 -0.44 -26.72
N GLU A 135 -33.95 -1.39 -26.30
CA GLU A 135 -33.53 -2.76 -26.00
C GLU A 135 -32.81 -3.40 -27.20
N LYS A 136 -33.33 -3.22 -28.42
CA LYS A 136 -32.73 -3.77 -29.63
C LYS A 136 -31.38 -3.12 -29.96
N GLU A 137 -31.29 -1.81 -29.79
CA GLU A 137 -30.11 -1.01 -30.13
C GLU A 137 -28.99 -1.18 -29.09
N LEU A 138 -29.33 -1.48 -27.83
CA LEU A 138 -28.39 -1.64 -26.72
C LEU A 138 -27.90 -3.09 -26.52
N GLY A 139 -28.25 -4.02 -27.40
CA GLY A 139 -27.71 -5.39 -27.38
C GLY A 139 -28.72 -6.48 -27.03
N GLY A 140 -30.00 -6.15 -26.95
CA GLY A 140 -31.10 -7.10 -26.82
C GLY A 140 -31.31 -7.63 -25.39
N PRO A 141 -32.02 -8.76 -25.27
CA PRO A 141 -32.40 -9.32 -23.98
C PRO A 141 -31.19 -9.61 -23.08
N GLY A 142 -31.10 -8.91 -21.95
CA GLY A 142 -30.01 -9.05 -20.97
C GLY A 142 -29.00 -7.90 -20.96
N ALA A 143 -29.06 -6.97 -21.93
CA ALA A 143 -28.33 -5.71 -21.86
C ALA A 143 -29.05 -4.71 -20.95
N ALA A 144 -28.31 -3.77 -20.35
CA ALA A 144 -28.90 -2.71 -19.54
C ALA A 144 -29.70 -1.75 -20.44
N PRO A 145 -31.04 -1.65 -20.28
CA PRO A 145 -31.86 -0.80 -21.13
C PRO A 145 -31.72 0.68 -20.76
N ALA A 146 -31.98 1.56 -21.72
CA ALA A 146 -32.24 2.97 -21.45
C ALA A 146 -33.62 3.15 -20.81
N ARG A 147 -33.85 4.31 -20.19
CA ARG A 147 -35.12 4.62 -19.51
C ARG A 147 -36.30 4.56 -20.49
N LYS A 148 -37.32 3.75 -20.18
CA LYS A 148 -38.52 3.58 -21.00
C LYS A 148 -39.47 4.78 -20.85
N SER A 149 -40.29 5.05 -21.87
CA SER A 149 -41.34 6.09 -21.80
C SER A 149 -42.41 5.80 -20.76
N ASP A 150 -42.67 4.51 -20.51
CA ASP A 150 -43.81 4.04 -19.71
C ASP A 150 -43.41 3.77 -18.25
N GLU A 151 -42.11 3.88 -17.93
CA GLU A 151 -41.62 3.84 -16.55
C GLU A 151 -41.87 5.19 -15.87
N ALA A 152 -42.94 5.24 -15.07
CA ALA A 152 -43.32 6.41 -14.29
C ALA A 152 -42.15 6.90 -13.41
N SER A 153 -41.98 8.23 -13.35
CA SER A 153 -41.05 8.86 -12.41
C SER A 153 -41.51 8.64 -10.98
N TRP A 154 -40.67 8.00 -10.17
CA TRP A 154 -40.72 8.08 -8.71
C TRP A 154 -40.08 9.37 -8.24
#